data_AF-A0A944TVM3-F1
#
_entry.id   AF-A0A944TVM3-F1
#
_cell.length_a   1.000
_cell.length_b   1.000
_cell.length_c   1.000
_cell.angle_alpha   90.00
_cell.angle_beta   90.00
_cell.angle_gamma   90.00
#
_symmetry.space_group_name_H-M   'P 1'
#
loop_
_entity.id
_entity.type
_entity.pdbx_description
1 polymer ?
#
loop_
_entity_poly.entity_id
_entity_poly.type
_entity_poly.pdbx_seq_one_letter_code
_entity_poly.pdbx_strand_id
1 'polypeptide(L)'
;MNRFFSPKTEKDQGQPRSLIKFFASLEGRVDFPLSRALDSLDKLEATATDQEEFFSFLLEDVIFTSLYATFYEELFLTLKDNQMVANQITENFYQSSHERDNIVGSQTQDHVEFVENLGLCSGCTSCQNHPDVADLIAYWQRGDIDFFILLYVGMHTIQYTFDKVLEEGIPRNSDILTELTREKVLKFRQYLFEYTEKSFSVV
;
A
#
# COMPACT_ATOMS: atom_id res chain seq x y z
N MET A 1 -6.98 -31.80 35.92
CA MET A 1 -7.37 -31.41 34.55
C MET A 1 -8.29 -30.21 34.65
N ASN A 2 -7.75 -28.98 34.71
CA ASN A 2 -8.55 -27.76 34.65
C ASN A 2 -8.12 -26.97 33.41
N ARG A 3 -9.00 -26.95 32.41
CA ARG A 3 -8.87 -26.11 31.22
C ARG A 3 -9.14 -24.67 31.65
N PHE A 4 -8.09 -23.87 31.74
CA PHE A 4 -8.21 -22.41 31.73
C PHE A 4 -8.67 -22.00 30.32
N PHE A 5 -9.96 -21.73 30.18
CA PHE A 5 -10.44 -20.87 29.11
C PHE A 5 -10.01 -19.44 29.47
N SER A 6 -8.93 -18.95 28.87
CA SER A 6 -8.66 -17.52 28.85
C SER A 6 -9.75 -16.84 28.02
N PRO A 7 -10.46 -15.83 28.55
CA PRO A 7 -11.37 -15.03 27.76
C PRO A 7 -10.55 -14.27 26.71
N LYS A 8 -10.95 -14.36 25.44
CA LYS A 8 -10.40 -13.49 24.37
C LYS A 8 -10.62 -12.04 24.81
N THR A 9 -9.54 -11.33 25.10
CA THR A 9 -9.57 -9.90 25.42
C THR A 9 -10.19 -9.10 24.27
N GLU A 10 -11.00 -8.09 24.54
CA GLU A 10 -11.65 -7.22 23.52
C GLU A 10 -10.68 -6.59 22.51
N LYS A 11 -9.38 -6.51 22.81
CA LYS A 11 -8.30 -6.13 21.86
C LYS A 11 -8.21 -6.98 20.60
N ASP A 12 -8.84 -8.14 20.62
CA ASP A 12 -8.74 -9.17 19.60
C ASP A 12 -9.93 -9.12 18.60
N GLN A 13 -10.92 -8.24 18.86
CA GLN A 13 -12.04 -7.96 17.97
C GLN A 13 -11.63 -6.84 16.98
N GLY A 14 -11.70 -7.13 15.68
CA GLY A 14 -11.40 -6.16 14.62
C GLY A 14 -9.95 -6.16 14.11
N GLN A 15 -9.07 -7.04 14.59
CA GLN A 15 -7.76 -7.26 13.97
C GLN A 15 -7.88 -8.11 12.69
N PRO A 16 -7.13 -7.79 11.62
CA PRO A 16 -7.16 -8.53 10.35
C PRO A 16 -6.28 -9.78 10.44
N ARG A 17 -6.66 -10.76 11.26
CA ARG A 17 -5.79 -11.88 11.63
C ARG A 17 -5.49 -12.81 10.47
N SER A 18 -6.46 -13.07 9.61
CA SER A 18 -6.29 -13.94 8.44
C SER A 18 -5.38 -13.27 7.41
N LEU A 19 -5.52 -11.95 7.21
CA LEU A 19 -4.61 -11.16 6.38
C LEU A 19 -3.18 -11.13 6.93
N ILE A 20 -3.01 -10.86 8.24
CA ILE A 20 -1.70 -10.86 8.90
C ILE A 20 -1.06 -12.25 8.84
N LYS A 21 -1.82 -13.31 9.12
CA LYS A 21 -1.33 -14.69 9.05
C LYS A 21 -0.93 -15.07 7.62
N PHE A 22 -1.68 -14.60 6.63
CA PHE A 22 -1.33 -14.80 5.23
C PHE A 22 0.00 -14.10 4.90
N PHE A 23 0.15 -12.83 5.24
CA PHE A 23 1.42 -12.10 5.04
C PHE A 23 2.61 -12.80 5.71
N ALA A 24 2.48 -13.20 6.98
CA ALA A 24 3.52 -13.94 7.70
C ALA A 24 3.86 -15.29 7.04
N SER A 25 2.90 -15.93 6.35
CA SER A 25 3.16 -17.17 5.61
C SER A 25 3.94 -16.99 4.30
N LEU A 26 4.13 -15.74 3.87
CA LEU A 26 4.97 -15.38 2.74
C LEU A 26 6.43 -15.14 3.16
N GLU A 27 6.68 -14.95 4.46
CA GLU A 27 8.02 -14.64 4.99
C GLU A 27 9.02 -15.77 4.65
N GLY A 28 10.21 -15.38 4.21
CA GLY A 28 11.27 -16.30 3.77
C GLY A 28 11.13 -16.79 2.33
N ARG A 29 10.07 -16.40 1.59
CA ARG A 29 10.01 -16.61 0.14
C ARG A 29 10.85 -15.58 -0.60
N VAL A 30 11.34 -15.96 -1.80
CA VAL A 30 12.11 -15.06 -2.68
C VAL A 30 11.27 -13.85 -3.13
N ASP A 31 9.95 -14.04 -3.26
CA ASP A 31 9.00 -13.02 -3.65
C ASP A 31 8.23 -12.43 -2.45
N PHE A 32 8.82 -12.47 -1.26
CA PHE A 32 8.25 -11.82 -0.08
C PHE A 32 8.05 -10.31 -0.34
N PRO A 33 6.87 -9.71 -0.04
CA PRO A 33 6.58 -8.33 -0.43
C PRO A 33 7.62 -7.29 -0.01
N LEU A 34 8.19 -7.40 1.20
CA LEU A 34 9.25 -6.47 1.63
C LEU A 34 10.53 -6.63 0.80
N SER A 35 10.95 -7.87 0.53
CA SER A 35 12.11 -8.12 -0.33
C SER A 35 11.92 -7.55 -1.73
N ARG A 36 10.70 -7.67 -2.28
CA ARG A 36 10.34 -7.08 -3.57
C ARG A 36 10.36 -5.55 -3.55
N ALA A 37 9.94 -4.94 -2.45
CA ALA A 37 9.99 -3.49 -2.27
C ALA A 37 11.43 -2.97 -2.21
N LEU A 38 12.31 -3.68 -1.50
CA LEU A 38 13.76 -3.38 -1.46
C LEU A 38 14.41 -3.54 -2.85
N ASP A 39 14.11 -4.63 -3.55
CA ASP A 39 14.60 -4.83 -4.93
C ASP A 39 14.12 -3.72 -5.89
N SER A 40 12.95 -3.13 -5.65
CA SER A 40 12.43 -2.02 -6.45
C SER A 40 13.13 -0.70 -6.10
N LEU A 41 13.42 -0.46 -4.81
CA LEU A 41 14.21 0.69 -4.37
C LEU A 41 15.60 0.67 -5.00
N ASP A 42 16.31 -0.47 -4.93
CA ASP A 42 17.65 -0.63 -5.51
C ASP A 42 17.66 -0.32 -7.02
N LYS A 43 16.59 -0.70 -7.73
CA LYS A 43 16.45 -0.40 -9.16
C LYS A 43 16.15 1.07 -9.41
N LEU A 44 15.29 1.69 -8.60
CA LEU A 44 14.95 3.10 -8.71
C LEU A 44 16.21 3.96 -8.53
N GLU A 45 16.98 3.67 -7.48
CA GLU A 45 18.26 4.34 -7.21
C GLU A 45 19.24 4.15 -8.38
N ALA A 46 19.34 2.94 -8.93
CA ALA A 46 20.21 2.66 -10.07
C ALA A 46 19.78 3.34 -11.38
N THR A 47 18.52 3.75 -11.51
CA THR A 47 18.02 4.48 -12.69
C THR A 47 18.17 5.99 -12.58
N ALA A 48 18.31 6.53 -11.38
CA ALA A 48 18.51 7.95 -11.17
C ALA A 48 19.95 8.38 -11.52
N THR A 49 20.09 9.54 -12.14
CA THR A 49 21.37 10.13 -12.51
C THR A 49 22.06 10.77 -11.30
N ASP A 50 21.26 11.35 -10.41
CA ASP A 50 21.72 12.01 -9.20
C ASP A 50 20.67 11.93 -8.07
N GLN A 51 21.02 12.50 -6.91
CA GLN A 51 20.19 12.46 -5.71
C GLN A 51 18.91 13.30 -5.84
N GLU A 52 18.90 14.36 -6.65
CA GLU A 52 17.73 15.21 -6.85
C GLU A 52 16.69 14.46 -7.68
N GLU A 53 17.13 13.84 -8.77
CA GLU A 53 16.28 12.99 -9.62
C GLU A 53 15.74 11.79 -8.81
N PHE A 54 16.59 11.13 -8.01
CA PHE A 54 16.15 10.06 -7.13
C PHE A 54 15.08 10.53 -6.12
N PHE A 55 15.25 11.72 -5.55
CA PHE A 55 14.30 12.27 -4.59
C PHE A 55 12.94 12.58 -5.23
N SER A 56 12.94 13.13 -6.46
CA SER A 56 11.72 13.34 -7.24
C SER A 56 11.03 12.01 -7.59
N PHE A 57 11.77 10.98 -7.99
CA PHE A 57 11.21 9.66 -8.26
C PHE A 57 10.56 9.04 -7.01
N LEU A 58 11.18 9.17 -5.84
CA LEU A 58 10.60 8.70 -4.58
C LEU A 58 9.26 9.38 -4.29
N LEU A 59 9.16 10.70 -4.48
CA LEU A 59 7.91 11.44 -4.29
C LEU A 59 6.81 10.95 -5.25
N GLU A 60 7.14 10.85 -6.53
CA GLU A 60 6.21 10.41 -7.58
C GLU A 60 5.67 9.00 -7.30
N ASP A 61 6.57 8.04 -7.07
CA ASP A 61 6.20 6.64 -6.86
C ASP A 61 5.43 6.44 -5.54
N VAL A 62 5.79 7.16 -4.47
CA VAL A 62 5.03 7.12 -3.20
C VAL A 62 3.57 7.54 -3.43
N ILE A 63 3.35 8.64 -4.15
CA ILE A 63 2.01 9.14 -4.44
C ILE A 63 1.28 8.15 -5.37
N PHE A 64 1.95 7.71 -6.44
CA PHE A 64 1.39 6.76 -7.40
C PHE A 64 0.93 5.48 -6.72
N THR A 65 1.79 4.84 -5.93
CA THR A 65 1.47 3.59 -5.22
C THR A 65 0.40 3.81 -4.16
N SER A 66 0.37 4.96 -3.49
CA SER A 66 -0.69 5.30 -2.52
C SER A 66 -2.05 5.41 -3.17
N LEU A 67 -2.13 6.07 -4.33
CA LEU A 67 -3.35 6.15 -5.13
C LEU A 67 -3.76 4.76 -5.63
N TYR A 68 -2.81 3.94 -6.08
CA TYR A 68 -3.10 2.57 -6.51
C TYR A 68 -3.68 1.71 -5.38
N ALA A 69 -3.19 1.89 -4.15
CA ALA A 69 -3.72 1.17 -2.99
C ALA A 69 -5.21 1.44 -2.77
N THR A 70 -5.72 2.64 -3.10
CA THR A 70 -7.16 2.95 -2.99
C THR A 70 -8.00 2.09 -3.95
N PHE A 71 -7.48 1.74 -5.13
CA PHE A 71 -8.15 0.84 -6.06
C PHE A 71 -8.20 -0.60 -5.52
N TYR A 72 -7.15 -1.07 -4.87
CA TYR A 72 -7.19 -2.37 -4.18
C TYR A 72 -8.20 -2.37 -3.03
N GLU A 73 -8.32 -1.28 -2.29
CA GLU A 73 -9.29 -1.17 -1.20
C GLU A 73 -10.73 -1.30 -1.72
N GLU A 74 -11.09 -0.55 -2.76
CA GLU A 74 -12.41 -0.62 -3.38
C GLU A 74 -12.65 -2.00 -4.04
N LEU A 75 -11.61 -2.60 -4.63
CA LEU A 75 -11.67 -3.98 -5.12
C LEU A 75 -11.98 -4.96 -3.98
N PHE A 76 -11.26 -4.87 -2.86
CA PHE A 76 -11.43 -5.77 -1.73
C PHE A 76 -12.82 -5.66 -1.10
N LEU A 77 -13.34 -4.44 -0.95
CA LEU A 77 -14.72 -4.21 -0.53
C LEU A 77 -15.72 -4.86 -1.50
N THR A 78 -15.51 -4.68 -2.80
CA THR A 78 -16.37 -5.28 -3.84
C THR A 78 -16.33 -6.80 -3.79
N LEU A 79 -15.14 -7.41 -3.62
CA LEU A 79 -14.95 -8.85 -3.53
C LEU A 79 -15.62 -9.45 -2.28
N LYS A 80 -15.58 -8.73 -1.16
CA LYS A 80 -16.26 -9.13 0.08
C LYS A 80 -17.76 -9.32 -0.13
N ASP A 81 -18.39 -8.38 -0.84
CA ASP A 81 -19.83 -8.35 -1.04
C ASP A 81 -20.29 -9.26 -2.20
N ASN A 82 -19.36 -9.69 -3.06
CA ASN A 82 -19.66 -10.43 -4.30
C ASN A 82 -18.83 -11.72 -4.45
N GLN A 83 -18.68 -12.50 -3.37
CA GLN A 83 -17.80 -13.67 -3.31
C GLN A 83 -18.06 -14.71 -4.41
N MET A 84 -19.32 -14.88 -4.84
CA MET A 84 -19.69 -15.84 -5.89
C MET A 84 -19.08 -15.52 -7.27
N VAL A 85 -18.74 -14.26 -7.51
CA VAL A 85 -18.18 -13.77 -8.78
C VAL A 85 -16.79 -13.16 -8.58
N ALA A 86 -16.10 -13.51 -7.49
CA ALA A 86 -14.79 -12.96 -7.12
C ALA A 86 -13.73 -13.12 -8.23
N ASN A 87 -13.70 -14.27 -8.92
CA ASN A 87 -12.77 -14.50 -10.03
C ASN A 87 -13.03 -13.53 -11.20
N GLN A 88 -14.29 -13.28 -11.55
CA GLN A 88 -14.65 -12.35 -12.63
C GLN A 88 -14.28 -10.91 -12.26
N ILE A 89 -14.54 -10.51 -11.02
CA ILE A 89 -14.18 -9.17 -10.52
C ILE A 89 -12.66 -8.99 -10.58
N THR A 90 -11.91 -10.00 -10.16
CA THR A 90 -10.44 -10.00 -10.20
C THR A 90 -9.92 -9.92 -11.64
N GLU A 91 -10.49 -10.68 -12.56
CA GLU A 91 -10.12 -10.63 -13.97
C GLU A 91 -10.39 -9.25 -14.58
N ASN A 92 -11.58 -8.68 -14.31
CA ASN A 92 -11.92 -7.32 -14.77
C ASN A 92 -10.97 -6.27 -14.20
N PHE A 93 -10.55 -6.44 -12.94
CA PHE A 93 -9.53 -5.57 -12.35
C PHE A 93 -8.22 -5.65 -13.13
N TYR A 94 -7.73 -6.82 -13.52
CA TYR A 94 -6.53 -6.88 -14.35
C TYR A 94 -6.74 -6.32 -15.77
N GLN A 95 -7.90 -6.56 -16.39
CA GLN A 95 -8.22 -6.06 -17.74
C GLN A 95 -8.30 -4.53 -17.82
N SER A 96 -8.74 -3.87 -16.75
CA SER A 96 -8.86 -2.41 -16.68
C SER A 96 -7.58 -1.72 -16.16
N SER A 97 -6.41 -2.40 -16.15
CA SER A 97 -5.18 -1.81 -15.60
C SER A 97 -4.78 -0.53 -16.29
N HIS A 98 -4.75 -0.52 -17.63
CA HIS A 98 -4.35 0.68 -18.39
C HIS A 98 -5.24 1.91 -18.11
N GLU A 99 -6.54 1.71 -17.93
CA GLU A 99 -7.45 2.81 -17.58
C GLU A 99 -7.14 3.35 -16.17
N ARG A 100 -6.93 2.46 -15.19
CA ARG A 100 -6.50 2.87 -13.85
C ARG A 100 -5.16 3.58 -13.88
N ASP A 101 -4.18 3.05 -14.60
CA ASP A 101 -2.83 3.62 -14.66
C ASP A 101 -2.87 5.07 -15.20
N ASN A 102 -3.75 5.35 -16.17
CA ASN A 102 -3.96 6.72 -16.67
C ASN A 102 -4.61 7.64 -15.61
N ILE A 103 -5.62 7.14 -14.89
CA ILE A 103 -6.28 7.90 -13.82
C ILE A 103 -5.28 8.20 -12.69
N VAL A 104 -4.55 7.17 -12.25
CA VAL A 104 -3.53 7.29 -11.20
C VAL A 104 -2.44 8.23 -11.66
N GLY A 105 -1.88 8.06 -12.86
CA GLY A 105 -0.82 8.93 -13.38
C GLY A 105 -1.24 10.40 -13.46
N SER A 106 -2.45 10.69 -13.94
CA SER A 106 -2.96 12.08 -13.95
C SER A 106 -3.11 12.66 -12.55
N GLN A 107 -3.59 11.86 -11.58
CA GLN A 107 -3.73 12.31 -10.20
C GLN A 107 -2.37 12.43 -9.51
N THR A 108 -1.41 11.55 -9.80
CA THR A 108 -0.04 11.64 -9.29
C THR A 108 0.57 12.96 -9.71
N GLN A 109 0.47 13.33 -10.99
CA GLN A 109 0.97 14.62 -11.48
C GLN A 109 0.38 15.80 -10.71
N ASP A 110 -0.95 15.83 -10.53
CA ASP A 110 -1.64 16.88 -9.76
C ASP A 110 -1.08 17.02 -8.33
N HIS A 111 -0.83 15.89 -7.64
CA HIS A 111 -0.35 15.88 -6.26
C HIS A 111 1.15 16.16 -6.14
N VAL A 112 1.97 15.67 -7.06
CA VAL A 112 3.42 15.98 -7.13
C VAL A 112 3.59 17.48 -7.30
N GLU A 113 2.90 18.08 -8.28
CA GLU A 113 2.95 19.53 -8.50
C GLU A 113 2.51 20.31 -7.26
N PHE A 114 1.47 19.84 -6.55
CA PHE A 114 1.04 20.47 -5.31
C PHE A 114 2.12 20.42 -4.21
N VAL A 115 2.80 19.28 -4.04
CA VAL A 115 3.87 19.13 -3.04
C VAL A 115 5.09 19.97 -3.40
N GLU A 116 5.53 19.91 -4.66
CA GLU A 116 6.68 20.69 -5.16
C GLU A 116 6.45 22.20 -5.06
N ASN A 117 5.21 22.64 -5.31
CA ASN A 117 4.80 24.04 -5.16
C ASN A 117 4.40 24.42 -3.73
N LEU A 118 4.78 23.61 -2.73
CA LEU A 118 4.63 23.91 -1.31
C LEU A 118 3.17 24.16 -0.89
N GLY A 119 2.25 23.42 -1.50
CA GLY A 119 0.82 23.49 -1.23
C GLY A 119 0.08 24.56 -2.04
N LEU A 120 0.73 25.20 -3.01
CA LEU A 120 0.08 26.14 -3.92
C LEU A 120 -0.49 25.38 -5.12
N CYS A 121 -1.81 25.52 -5.34
CA CYS A 121 -2.50 24.95 -6.50
C CYS A 121 -3.31 26.03 -7.23
N SER A 122 -3.17 26.08 -8.56
CA SER A 122 -3.91 26.99 -9.46
C SER A 122 -5.30 26.47 -9.87
N GLY A 123 -5.68 25.29 -9.39
CA GLY A 123 -6.92 24.59 -9.74
C GLY A 123 -6.66 23.39 -10.65
N CYS A 124 -6.62 22.19 -10.07
CA CYS A 124 -6.53 20.91 -10.77
C CYS A 124 -7.73 20.01 -10.48
N THR A 125 -7.76 18.82 -11.07
CA THR A 125 -8.85 17.86 -10.87
C THR A 125 -8.82 17.20 -9.48
N SER A 126 -7.67 17.24 -8.81
CA SER A 126 -7.42 16.59 -7.53
C SER A 126 -7.47 17.54 -6.31
N CYS A 127 -7.84 18.82 -6.49
CA CYS A 127 -7.82 19.85 -5.44
C CYS A 127 -8.43 19.42 -4.10
N GLN A 128 -9.54 18.67 -4.15
CA GLN A 128 -10.26 18.21 -2.95
C GLN A 128 -9.49 17.16 -2.14
N ASN A 129 -8.52 16.48 -2.76
CA ASN A 129 -7.71 15.40 -2.18
C ASN A 129 -6.30 15.87 -1.78
N HIS A 130 -5.91 17.11 -2.09
CA HIS A 130 -4.64 17.69 -1.65
C HIS A 130 -4.38 17.62 -0.13
N PRO A 131 -5.39 17.73 0.75
CA PRO A 131 -5.17 17.51 2.19
C PRO A 131 -4.55 16.15 2.52
N ASP A 132 -4.73 15.12 1.67
CA ASP A 132 -4.22 13.76 1.91
C ASP A 132 -2.69 13.67 1.73
N VAL A 133 -2.08 14.61 1.01
CA VAL A 133 -0.62 14.66 0.76
C VAL A 133 0.05 15.88 1.37
N ALA A 134 -0.69 16.77 2.02
CA ALA A 134 -0.18 18.03 2.54
C ALA A 134 0.96 17.85 3.56
N ASP A 135 0.90 16.77 4.35
CA ASP A 135 1.94 16.46 5.34
C ASP A 135 3.30 16.15 4.69
N LEU A 136 3.33 15.71 3.43
CA LEU A 136 4.58 15.45 2.69
C LEU A 136 5.40 16.72 2.45
N ILE A 137 4.74 17.88 2.35
CA ILE A 137 5.40 19.18 2.05
C ILE A 137 6.49 19.48 3.07
N ALA A 138 6.25 19.23 4.35
CA ALA A 138 7.23 19.53 5.40
C ALA A 138 8.50 18.67 5.26
N TYR A 139 8.37 17.41 4.85
CA TYR A 139 9.51 16.52 4.63
C TYR A 139 10.23 16.84 3.31
N TRP A 140 9.45 17.17 2.27
CA TRP A 140 9.96 17.62 0.98
C TRP A 140 10.83 18.88 1.12
N GLN A 141 10.32 19.92 1.78
CA GLN A 141 11.05 21.17 2.03
C GLN A 141 12.37 20.99 2.79
N ARG A 142 12.46 19.95 3.63
CA ARG A 142 13.65 19.64 4.42
C ARG A 142 14.65 18.76 3.68
N GLY A 143 14.29 18.23 2.49
CA GLY A 143 15.11 17.25 1.77
C GLY A 143 15.26 15.94 2.55
N ASP A 144 14.22 15.53 3.29
CA ASP A 144 14.24 14.35 4.16
C ASP A 144 14.14 13.06 3.33
N ILE A 145 15.23 12.70 2.66
CA ILE A 145 15.26 11.56 1.74
C ILE A 145 15.01 10.23 2.45
N ASP A 146 15.50 10.09 3.69
CA ASP A 146 15.33 8.87 4.49
C ASP A 146 13.84 8.63 4.79
N PHE A 147 13.08 9.68 5.09
CA PHE A 147 11.63 9.60 5.22
C PHE A 147 10.98 9.08 3.93
N PHE A 148 11.36 9.60 2.77
CA PHE A 148 10.78 9.18 1.49
C PHE A 148 11.20 7.78 1.07
N ILE A 149 12.42 7.34 1.38
CA ILE A 149 12.86 5.95 1.18
C ILE A 149 12.01 4.99 2.03
N LEU A 150 11.84 5.29 3.32
CA LEU A 150 11.02 4.46 4.20
C LEU A 150 9.56 4.41 3.71
N LEU A 151 9.02 5.57 3.32
CA LEU A 151 7.66 5.68 2.81
C LEU A 151 7.50 4.90 1.50
N TYR A 152 8.45 5.00 0.58
CA TYR A 152 8.51 4.24 -0.66
C TYR A 152 8.46 2.73 -0.40
N VAL A 153 9.37 2.21 0.42
CA VAL A 153 9.43 0.77 0.72
C VAL A 153 8.17 0.31 1.42
N GLY A 154 7.62 1.10 2.35
CA GLY A 154 6.37 0.78 3.04
C GLY A 154 5.19 0.70 2.07
N MET A 155 5.07 1.65 1.15
CA MET A 155 4.00 1.69 0.16
C MET A 155 4.10 0.54 -0.86
N HIS A 156 5.29 0.24 -1.37
CA HIS A 156 5.51 -0.90 -2.24
C HIS A 156 5.26 -2.24 -1.53
N THR A 157 5.64 -2.36 -0.26
CA THR A 157 5.35 -3.56 0.55
C THR A 157 3.84 -3.79 0.68
N ILE A 158 3.07 -2.72 0.88
CA ILE A 158 1.60 -2.78 0.90
C ILE A 158 1.07 -3.24 -0.47
N GLN A 159 1.51 -2.62 -1.56
CA GLN A 159 1.05 -2.94 -2.91
C GLN A 159 1.33 -4.40 -3.27
N TYR A 160 2.57 -4.86 -3.12
CA TYR A 160 2.93 -6.26 -3.40
C TYR A 160 2.21 -7.24 -2.48
N THR A 161 1.91 -6.85 -1.23
CA THR A 161 1.09 -7.68 -0.35
C THR A 161 -0.35 -7.78 -0.87
N PHE A 162 -0.92 -6.69 -1.36
CA PHE A 162 -2.27 -6.69 -1.93
C PHE A 162 -2.36 -7.53 -3.20
N ASP A 163 -1.35 -7.49 -4.06
CA ASP A 163 -1.21 -8.41 -5.20
C ASP A 163 -1.24 -9.86 -4.73
N LYS A 164 -0.41 -10.21 -3.74
CA LYS A 164 -0.39 -11.56 -3.18
C LYS A 164 -1.70 -11.97 -2.54
N VAL A 165 -2.40 -11.05 -1.87
CA VAL A 165 -3.74 -11.31 -1.32
C VAL A 165 -4.71 -11.66 -2.46
N LEU A 166 -4.67 -10.94 -3.57
CA LEU A 166 -5.56 -11.15 -4.71
C LEU A 166 -5.23 -12.47 -5.45
N GLU A 167 -3.96 -12.72 -5.73
CA GLU A 167 -3.48 -13.85 -6.54
C GLU A 167 -3.44 -15.18 -5.76
N GLU A 168 -3.05 -15.14 -4.49
CA GLU A 168 -2.79 -16.33 -3.69
C GLU A 168 -3.65 -16.41 -2.44
N GLY A 169 -3.93 -15.27 -1.78
CA GLY A 169 -4.63 -15.21 -0.51
C GLY A 169 -6.10 -15.64 -0.65
N ILE A 170 -6.86 -14.88 -1.43
CA ILE A 170 -8.30 -15.08 -1.64
C ILE A 170 -8.58 -16.48 -2.22
N PRO A 171 -7.87 -16.97 -3.26
CA PRO A 171 -8.14 -18.29 -3.81
C PRO A 171 -7.88 -19.45 -2.84
N ARG A 172 -6.98 -19.27 -1.85
CA ARG A 172 -6.55 -20.36 -0.94
C ARG A 172 -7.19 -20.27 0.45
N ASN A 173 -7.79 -19.14 0.82
CA ASN A 173 -8.29 -18.91 2.17
C ASN A 173 -9.58 -18.09 2.16
N SER A 174 -10.72 -18.76 2.30
CA SER A 174 -12.04 -18.13 2.40
C SER A 174 -12.18 -17.16 3.58
N ASP A 175 -11.38 -17.33 4.64
CA ASP A 175 -11.46 -16.45 5.81
C ASP A 175 -10.95 -15.05 5.48
N ILE A 176 -10.05 -14.89 4.51
CA ILE A 176 -9.54 -13.58 4.07
C ILE A 176 -10.68 -12.71 3.53
N LEU A 177 -11.58 -13.27 2.73
CA LEU A 177 -12.74 -12.56 2.19
C LEU A 177 -13.61 -11.93 3.29
N THR A 178 -13.74 -12.61 4.44
CA THR A 178 -14.51 -12.09 5.57
C THR A 178 -13.87 -10.85 6.20
N GLU A 179 -12.54 -10.69 6.04
CA GLU A 179 -11.73 -9.62 6.59
C GLU A 179 -11.53 -8.42 5.66
N LEU A 180 -12.00 -8.48 4.41
CA LEU A 180 -11.90 -7.39 3.44
C LEU A 180 -12.91 -6.26 3.72
N THR A 181 -12.97 -5.78 4.97
CA THR A 181 -13.72 -4.56 5.35
C THR A 181 -12.80 -3.36 5.40
N ARG A 182 -13.34 -2.15 5.22
CA ARG A 182 -12.57 -0.90 5.25
C ARG A 182 -11.71 -0.80 6.52
N GLU A 183 -12.30 -1.05 7.68
CA GLU A 183 -11.59 -1.01 8.97
C GLU A 183 -10.42 -1.99 9.02
N LYS A 184 -10.62 -3.23 8.59
CA LYS A 184 -9.60 -4.28 8.66
C LYS A 184 -8.50 -4.10 7.63
N VAL A 185 -8.84 -3.65 6.42
CA VAL A 185 -7.85 -3.33 5.38
C VAL A 185 -6.97 -2.15 5.81
N LEU A 186 -7.55 -1.10 6.40
CA LEU A 186 -6.77 0.02 6.96
C LEU A 186 -5.84 -0.44 8.09
N LYS A 187 -6.34 -1.24 9.03
CA LYS A 187 -5.49 -1.84 10.08
C LYS A 187 -4.39 -2.72 9.51
N PHE A 188 -4.67 -3.42 8.42
CA PHE A 188 -3.68 -4.27 7.77
C PHE A 188 -2.59 -3.43 7.08
N ARG A 189 -2.94 -2.33 6.40
CA ARG A 189 -1.97 -1.37 5.87
C ARG A 189 -1.05 -0.83 6.96
N GLN A 190 -1.63 -0.41 8.08
CA GLN A 190 -0.86 0.06 9.22
C GLN A 190 0.10 -1.03 9.72
N TYR A 191 -0.37 -2.27 9.87
CA TYR A 191 0.48 -3.40 10.27
C TYR A 191 1.65 -3.61 9.29
N LEU A 192 1.41 -3.56 7.99
CA LEU A 192 2.45 -3.75 6.96
C LEU A 192 3.48 -2.63 6.97
N PHE A 193 3.03 -1.38 7.17
CA PHE A 193 3.93 -0.23 7.30
C PHE A 193 4.78 -0.33 8.56
N GLU A 194 4.18 -0.63 9.71
CA GLU A 194 4.89 -0.84 10.98
C GLU A 194 5.88 -2.01 10.91
N TYR A 195 5.55 -3.08 10.17
CA TYR A 195 6.46 -4.19 9.91
C TYR A 195 7.67 -3.73 9.10
N THR A 196 7.43 -2.90 8.08
CA THR A 196 8.48 -2.34 7.23
C THR A 196 9.42 -1.44 8.04
N GLU A 197 8.87 -0.50 8.81
CA GLU A 197 9.65 0.41 9.67
C GLU A 197 10.53 -0.33 10.67
N LYS A 198 9.98 -1.36 11.34
CA LYS A 198 10.75 -2.20 12.27
C LYS A 198 11.85 -2.98 11.57
N SER A 199 11.60 -3.44 10.35
CA SER A 199 12.58 -4.19 9.57
C SER A 199 13.71 -3.27 9.06
N PHE A 200 13.37 -2.03 8.70
CA PHE A 200 14.33 -1.00 8.29
C PHE A 200 15.21 -0.54 9.46
N SER A 201 14.66 -0.43 10.67
CA SER A 201 15.39 0.01 11.87
C SER A 201 16.39 -1.02 12.42
N VAL A 202 16.39 -2.25 11.88
CA VAL A 202 17.27 -3.36 12.31
C VAL A 202 18.44 -3.57 11.34
N VAL A 203 18.43 -2.88 10.19
CA VAL A 203 19.52 -2.82 9.20
C VAL A 203 20.42 -1.64 9.50
#